data_AF-A0AAW6WXH2-F1
#
_entry.id   AF-A0AAW6WXH2-F1
#
_cell.length_a   1.000
_cell.length_b   1.000
_cell.length_c   1.000
_cell.angle_alpha   90.00
_cell.angle_beta   90.00
_cell.angle_gamma   90.00
#
_symmetry.space_group_name_H-M   'P 1'
#
loop_
_entity.id
_entity.type
_entity.pdbx_description
1 polymer ?
#
loop_
_entity_poly.entity_id
_entity_poly.type
_entity_poly.pdbx_seq_one_letter_code
_entity_poly.pdbx_strand_id
1 'polypeptide(L)'
;MNDFAQPKIGDNVTLNRTRLGQYVHLADDAILEEVEMGDYSYTAGHNQIFYATIGKFVSIASYARINPGNHPTYQRIAQHHFTYRASEYGLGEDDAAFFDWRREHHVTVGHDVWIGHNAILMPGVSVGNGAVIGSAAVVTKDVEPYSIVAGVAAKKIGMRFDDALIERIERSQWWHWDHATLQARLADFRDINRFAQKYL
;
A
#
# COMPACT_ATOMS: atom_id res chain seq x y z
N MET A 1 -15.74 2.82 -26.04
CA MET A 1 -14.56 2.36 -25.27
C MET A 1 -15.05 1.85 -23.94
N ASN A 2 -14.61 0.67 -23.48
CA ASN A 2 -15.10 0.10 -22.22
C ASN A 2 -14.61 0.96 -21.05
N ASP A 3 -15.55 1.60 -20.36
CA ASP A 3 -15.35 2.55 -19.26
C ASP A 3 -14.63 1.95 -18.03
N PHE A 4 -14.57 0.61 -17.97
CA PHE A 4 -14.04 -0.12 -16.81
C PHE A 4 -12.53 0.06 -16.57
N ALA A 5 -11.74 0.42 -17.57
CA ALA A 5 -10.29 0.54 -17.43
C ALA A 5 -9.85 1.82 -16.70
N GLN A 6 -10.70 2.84 -16.64
CA GLN A 6 -10.39 4.08 -15.94
C GLN A 6 -10.48 3.89 -14.42
N PRO A 7 -9.64 4.59 -13.62
CA PRO A 7 -9.80 4.63 -12.18
C PRO A 7 -11.20 5.12 -11.79
N LYS A 8 -11.81 4.47 -10.80
CA LYS A 8 -13.04 4.92 -10.16
C LYS A 8 -12.68 5.67 -8.90
N ILE A 9 -13.21 6.88 -8.75
CA ILE A 9 -12.91 7.76 -7.62
C ILE A 9 -14.24 8.12 -6.95
N GLY A 10 -14.33 7.82 -5.65
CA GLY A 10 -15.46 8.15 -4.80
C GLY A 10 -15.51 9.63 -4.39
N ASP A 11 -16.42 9.95 -3.49
CA ASP A 11 -16.65 11.32 -3.04
C ASP A 11 -15.55 11.80 -2.08
N ASN A 12 -15.25 13.10 -2.10
CA ASN A 12 -14.27 13.76 -1.22
C ASN A 12 -12.84 13.17 -1.24
N VAL A 13 -12.45 12.49 -2.31
CA VAL A 13 -11.09 11.98 -2.48
C VAL A 13 -10.12 13.12 -2.77
N THR A 14 -9.02 13.19 -2.03
CA THR A 14 -7.92 14.16 -2.26
C THR A 14 -6.71 13.45 -2.87
N LEU A 15 -6.27 13.92 -4.03
CA LEU A 15 -5.08 13.43 -4.72
C LEU A 15 -4.06 14.57 -4.87
N ASN A 16 -2.88 14.43 -4.27
CA ASN A 16 -1.77 15.36 -4.44
C ASN A 16 -0.56 14.62 -5.02
N ARG A 17 -0.15 14.96 -6.25
CA ARG A 17 0.99 14.31 -6.94
C ARG A 17 0.89 12.78 -6.93
N THR A 18 -0.31 12.27 -7.20
CA THR A 18 -0.63 10.84 -7.19
C THR A 18 -0.82 10.32 -8.61
N ARG A 19 -0.29 9.12 -8.88
CA ARG A 19 -0.50 8.40 -10.15
C ARG A 19 -1.27 7.10 -9.88
N LEU A 20 -2.33 6.87 -10.65
CA LEU A 20 -3.17 5.68 -10.55
C LEU A 20 -3.04 4.83 -11.82
N GLY A 21 -2.99 3.51 -11.64
CA GLY A 21 -3.08 2.51 -12.70
C GLY A 21 -4.52 2.29 -13.18
N GLN A 22 -4.69 1.38 -14.14
CA GLN A 22 -5.99 1.02 -14.68
C GLN A 22 -6.81 0.21 -13.67
N TYR A 23 -8.13 0.28 -13.74
CA TYR A 23 -9.05 -0.48 -12.87
C TYR A 23 -8.89 -0.20 -11.37
N VAL A 24 -8.15 0.86 -10.99
CA VAL A 24 -8.02 1.28 -9.59
C VAL A 24 -9.37 1.79 -9.09
N HIS A 25 -9.69 1.52 -7.82
CA HIS A 25 -10.86 2.08 -7.17
C HIS A 25 -10.50 2.75 -5.86
N LEU A 26 -10.75 4.05 -5.75
CA LEU A 26 -10.63 4.80 -4.50
C LEU A 26 -12.02 5.06 -3.95
N ALA A 27 -12.34 4.51 -2.79
CA ALA A 27 -13.58 4.82 -2.09
C ALA A 27 -13.50 6.17 -1.37
N ASP A 28 -14.65 6.61 -0.86
CA ASP A 28 -14.87 7.96 -0.32
C ASP A 28 -13.88 8.38 0.77
N ASP A 29 -13.63 9.69 0.83
CA ASP A 29 -12.80 10.35 1.85
C ASP A 29 -11.34 9.83 1.92
N ALA A 30 -10.85 9.19 0.86
CA ALA A 30 -9.45 8.79 0.75
C ALA A 30 -8.52 9.99 0.47
N ILE A 31 -7.37 10.03 1.13
CA ILE A 31 -6.35 11.07 0.94
C ILE A 31 -5.04 10.41 0.55
N LEU A 32 -4.58 10.71 -0.68
CA LEU A 32 -3.32 10.21 -1.22
C LEU A 32 -2.39 11.39 -1.52
N GLU A 33 -1.15 11.33 -1.03
CA GLU A 33 -0.13 12.36 -1.24
C GLU A 33 1.20 11.73 -1.67
N GLU A 34 1.67 12.08 -2.87
CA GLU A 34 2.89 11.53 -3.47
C GLU A 34 2.84 9.98 -3.50
N VAL A 35 1.80 9.44 -4.15
CA VAL A 35 1.53 7.99 -4.21
C VAL A 35 1.52 7.49 -5.65
N GLU A 36 2.13 6.33 -5.88
CA GLU A 36 1.93 5.54 -7.10
C GLU A 36 1.13 4.28 -6.76
N MET A 37 -0.02 4.08 -7.39
CA MET A 37 -0.88 2.91 -7.15
C MET A 37 -1.08 2.09 -8.42
N GLY A 38 -0.68 0.82 -8.39
CA GLY A 38 -0.77 -0.09 -9.52
C GLY A 38 -2.19 -0.55 -9.85
N ASP A 39 -2.34 -1.10 -11.05
CA ASP A 39 -3.62 -1.57 -11.60
C ASP A 39 -4.39 -2.48 -10.65
N TYR A 40 -5.73 -2.42 -10.69
CA TYR A 40 -6.67 -3.22 -9.89
C TYR A 40 -6.58 -3.09 -8.37
N SER A 41 -5.70 -2.24 -7.84
CA SER A 41 -5.64 -1.95 -6.41
C SER A 41 -6.81 -1.06 -5.99
N TYR A 42 -7.25 -1.19 -4.74
CA TYR A 42 -8.35 -0.37 -4.23
C TYR A 42 -8.21 0.03 -2.77
N THR A 43 -8.91 1.10 -2.42
CA THR A 43 -9.16 1.56 -1.05
C THR A 43 -10.65 1.43 -0.72
N ALA A 44 -10.98 1.14 0.55
CA ALA A 44 -12.36 0.95 1.00
C ALA A 44 -12.90 2.11 1.86
N GLY A 45 -12.20 3.25 1.88
CA GLY A 45 -12.73 4.53 2.36
C GLY A 45 -12.02 5.05 3.61
N HIS A 46 -11.96 6.37 3.76
CA HIS A 46 -11.24 7.06 4.84
C HIS A 46 -9.76 6.67 4.97
N ASN A 47 -9.16 6.20 3.87
CA ASN A 47 -7.77 5.79 3.84
C ASN A 47 -6.87 7.01 3.74
N GLN A 48 -5.72 6.96 4.40
CA GLN A 48 -4.71 7.99 4.29
C GLN A 48 -3.36 7.36 3.94
N ILE A 49 -2.81 7.69 2.77
CA ILE A 49 -1.66 7.02 2.19
C ILE A 49 -0.69 8.08 1.66
N PHE A 50 0.45 8.28 2.33
CA PHE A 50 1.45 9.28 1.92
C PHE A 50 2.75 8.60 1.50
N TYR A 51 3.53 9.19 0.60
CA TYR A 51 4.88 8.76 0.20
C TYR A 51 4.99 7.22 0.05
N ALA A 52 4.22 6.66 -0.88
CA ALA A 52 4.13 5.21 -1.03
C ALA A 52 4.00 4.76 -2.48
N THR A 53 4.61 3.61 -2.77
CA THR A 53 4.36 2.83 -3.99
C THR A 53 3.56 1.61 -3.60
N ILE A 54 2.36 1.50 -4.16
CA ILE A 54 1.44 0.39 -3.96
C ILE A 54 1.42 -0.42 -5.24
N GLY A 55 1.66 -1.73 -5.13
CA GLY A 55 1.62 -2.66 -6.24
C GLY A 55 0.23 -2.80 -6.87
N LYS A 56 0.09 -3.86 -7.66
CA LYS A 56 -1.14 -4.22 -8.37
C LYS A 56 -1.98 -5.18 -7.52
N PHE A 57 -3.30 -5.17 -7.70
CA PHE A 57 -4.23 -6.07 -6.99
C PHE A 57 -4.18 -5.96 -5.46
N VAL A 58 -3.77 -4.81 -4.91
CA VAL A 58 -3.70 -4.60 -3.46
C VAL A 58 -5.09 -4.23 -2.92
N SER A 59 -5.51 -4.94 -1.89
CA SER A 59 -6.77 -4.71 -1.19
C SER A 59 -6.54 -3.92 0.09
N ILE A 60 -6.98 -2.66 0.15
CA ILE A 60 -6.78 -1.78 1.30
C ILE A 60 -8.12 -1.49 1.98
N ALA A 61 -8.36 -2.12 3.13
CA ALA A 61 -9.59 -1.91 3.88
C ALA A 61 -9.67 -0.49 4.50
N SER A 62 -10.88 -0.09 4.90
CA SER A 62 -11.16 1.27 5.35
C SER A 62 -10.30 1.66 6.55
N TYR A 63 -10.01 2.96 6.66
CA TYR A 63 -9.20 3.56 7.73
C TYR A 63 -7.75 3.08 7.83
N ALA A 64 -7.27 2.22 6.92
CA ALA A 64 -5.85 1.90 6.90
C ALA A 64 -5.01 3.16 6.65
N ARG A 65 -3.95 3.33 7.45
CA ARG A 65 -3.02 4.45 7.41
C ARG A 65 -1.66 3.96 6.93
N ILE A 66 -1.22 4.47 5.78
CA ILE A 66 0.09 4.13 5.21
C ILE A 66 0.98 5.37 5.30
N ASN A 67 2.15 5.18 5.89
CA ASN A 67 3.16 6.23 6.10
C ASN A 67 2.59 7.45 6.88
N PRO A 68 2.19 7.30 8.16
CA PRO A 68 1.87 8.45 9.00
C PRO A 68 3.08 9.40 9.11
N GLY A 69 2.84 10.71 9.03
CA GLY A 69 3.92 11.70 9.04
C GLY A 69 4.79 11.59 10.30
N ASN A 70 6.10 11.40 10.10
CA ASN A 70 7.04 11.28 11.21
C ASN A 70 7.52 12.67 11.70
N HIS A 71 7.91 12.79 12.95
CA HIS A 71 8.39 14.04 13.56
C HIS A 71 9.90 14.01 13.78
N PRO A 72 10.58 15.17 13.88
CA PRO A 72 12.03 15.26 14.05
C PRO A 72 12.47 14.94 15.50
N THR A 73 12.03 13.80 16.02
CA THR A 73 12.12 13.38 17.42
C THR A 73 13.55 13.34 17.96
N TYR A 74 14.52 12.97 17.10
CA TYR A 74 15.91 12.76 17.52
C TYR A 74 16.85 13.86 17.04
N GLN A 75 16.39 14.72 16.13
CA GLN A 75 17.19 15.75 15.48
C GLN A 75 16.95 17.15 16.06
N ARG A 76 15.82 17.36 16.77
CA ARG A 76 15.42 18.68 17.27
C ARG A 76 14.91 18.60 18.70
N ILE A 77 15.07 19.71 19.42
CA ILE A 77 14.52 19.88 20.77
C ILE A 77 12.99 19.95 20.72
N ALA A 78 12.42 20.61 19.70
CA ALA A 78 10.98 20.73 19.51
C ALA A 78 10.52 19.90 18.30
N GLN A 79 9.42 19.16 18.47
CA GLN A 79 8.79 18.35 17.42
C GLN A 79 7.68 19.07 16.65
N HIS A 80 7.32 20.29 17.07
CA HIS A 80 6.19 21.04 16.53
C HIS A 80 6.45 21.53 15.09
N HIS A 81 5.36 21.70 14.35
CA HIS A 81 5.35 22.12 12.95
C HIS A 81 6.12 23.42 12.72
N PHE A 82 6.12 24.34 13.68
CA PHE A 82 6.83 25.63 13.57
C PHE A 82 8.32 25.47 13.20
N THR A 83 8.93 24.33 13.49
CA THR A 83 10.34 24.08 13.17
C THR A 83 10.59 23.73 11.69
N TYR A 84 9.59 23.28 10.95
CA TYR A 84 9.71 22.89 9.53
C TYR A 84 8.63 23.48 8.60
N ARG A 85 7.59 24.08 9.19
CA ARG A 85 6.55 24.89 8.57
C ARG A 85 6.58 26.29 9.19
N ALA A 86 7.76 26.90 9.24
CA ALA A 86 7.94 28.18 9.95
C ALA A 86 7.11 29.31 9.31
N SER A 87 6.87 29.23 8.00
CA SER A 87 6.11 30.26 7.27
C SER A 87 4.65 30.35 7.71
N GLU A 88 4.02 29.22 8.07
CA GLU A 88 2.65 29.15 8.61
C GLU A 88 2.49 29.91 9.93
N TYR A 89 3.58 30.18 10.64
CA TYR A 89 3.60 30.90 11.91
C TYR A 89 4.29 32.27 11.83
N GLY A 90 4.69 32.71 10.62
CA GLY A 90 5.44 33.95 10.44
C GLY A 90 6.83 33.94 11.07
N LEU A 91 7.45 32.76 11.21
CA LEU A 91 8.74 32.57 11.89
C LEU A 91 9.93 32.41 10.92
N GLY A 92 9.69 32.34 9.60
CA GLY A 92 10.73 32.20 8.59
C GLY A 92 10.31 31.30 7.42
N GLU A 93 11.29 30.78 6.69
CA GLU A 93 11.10 29.83 5.58
C GLU A 93 10.85 28.41 6.09
N ASP A 94 10.13 27.62 5.30
CA ASP A 94 9.90 26.21 5.58
C ASP A 94 11.16 25.37 5.33
N ASP A 95 11.31 24.30 6.10
CA ASP A 95 12.46 23.41 6.00
C ASP A 95 12.20 22.33 4.95
N ALA A 96 12.61 22.60 3.72
CA ALA A 96 12.49 21.66 2.61
C ALA A 96 13.19 20.32 2.89
N ALA A 97 14.35 20.34 3.55
CA ALA A 97 15.13 19.13 3.84
C ALA A 97 14.39 18.19 4.80
N PHE A 98 13.54 18.72 5.69
CA PHE A 98 12.70 17.87 6.54
C PHE A 98 11.63 17.11 5.73
N PHE A 99 11.06 17.74 4.69
CA PHE A 99 10.11 17.05 3.81
C PHE A 99 10.80 16.03 2.92
N ASP A 100 12.02 16.31 2.46
CA ASP A 100 12.83 15.31 1.73
C ASP A 100 13.17 14.11 2.61
N TRP A 101 13.54 14.33 3.87
CA TRP A 101 13.71 13.25 4.84
C TRP A 101 12.44 12.41 5.03
N ARG A 102 11.24 13.02 5.05
CA ARG A 102 9.97 12.25 5.08
C ARG A 102 9.78 11.41 3.82
N ARG A 103 10.12 11.95 2.65
CA ARG A 103 10.07 11.20 1.37
C ARG A 103 11.06 10.04 1.35
N GLU A 104 12.22 10.16 1.97
CA GLU A 104 13.20 9.07 2.08
C GLU A 104 12.65 7.87 2.89
N HIS A 105 11.71 8.10 3.82
CA HIS A 105 11.00 7.04 4.55
C HIS A 105 9.80 6.51 3.77
N HIS A 106 10.02 6.27 2.48
CA HIS A 106 9.02 5.81 1.54
C HIS A 106 8.52 4.39 1.90
N VAL A 107 7.22 4.15 1.79
CA VAL A 107 6.64 2.80 2.01
C VAL A 107 6.46 2.09 0.67
N THR A 108 6.90 0.84 0.59
CA THR A 108 6.71 0.01 -0.61
C THR A 108 5.80 -1.16 -0.29
N VAL A 109 4.72 -1.32 -1.04
CA VAL A 109 3.80 -2.47 -0.95
C VAL A 109 3.84 -3.23 -2.26
N GLY A 110 4.11 -4.53 -2.19
CA GLY A 110 4.11 -5.43 -3.34
C GLY A 110 2.72 -5.64 -3.96
N HIS A 111 2.61 -6.67 -4.79
CA HIS A 111 1.38 -7.06 -5.49
C HIS A 111 0.54 -8.03 -4.64
N ASP A 112 -0.77 -8.09 -4.86
CA ASP A 112 -1.70 -9.03 -4.18
C ASP A 112 -1.66 -8.97 -2.64
N VAL A 113 -1.34 -7.81 -2.07
CA VAL A 113 -1.31 -7.63 -0.62
C VAL A 113 -2.72 -7.35 -0.10
N TRP A 114 -3.08 -7.95 1.04
CA TRP A 114 -4.29 -7.59 1.79
C TRP A 114 -3.94 -6.80 3.04
N ILE A 115 -4.42 -5.56 3.12
CA ILE A 115 -4.27 -4.68 4.28
C ILE A 115 -5.61 -4.57 5.01
N GLY A 116 -5.65 -5.10 6.23
CA GLY A 116 -6.84 -5.13 7.09
C GLY A 116 -7.29 -3.75 7.57
N HIS A 117 -8.53 -3.70 8.06
CA HIS A 117 -9.19 -2.47 8.51
C HIS A 117 -8.36 -1.78 9.59
N ASN A 118 -8.18 -0.46 9.46
CA ASN A 118 -7.44 0.37 10.44
C ASN A 118 -6.00 -0.10 10.72
N ALA A 119 -5.38 -0.88 9.81
CA ALA A 119 -3.97 -1.22 9.91
C ALA A 119 -3.08 0.00 9.63
N ILE A 120 -1.92 0.07 10.29
CA ILE A 120 -0.95 1.15 10.15
C ILE A 120 0.36 0.57 9.62
N LEU A 121 0.81 1.04 8.46
CA LEU A 121 2.15 0.78 7.95
C LEU A 121 3.05 1.97 8.29
N MET A 122 4.03 1.76 9.18
CA MET A 122 4.92 2.83 9.64
C MET A 122 5.87 3.30 8.52
N PRO A 123 6.39 4.54 8.60
CA PRO A 123 7.31 5.07 7.58
C PRO A 123 8.50 4.15 7.31
N GLY A 124 8.86 4.00 6.03
CA GLY A 124 10.02 3.24 5.57
C GLY A 124 9.88 1.72 5.49
N VAL A 125 8.73 1.13 5.87
CA VAL A 125 8.55 -0.33 5.79
C VAL A 125 8.29 -0.81 4.36
N SER A 126 8.77 -2.00 4.06
CA SER A 126 8.46 -2.74 2.82
C SER A 126 7.58 -3.95 3.11
N VAL A 127 6.53 -4.14 2.31
CA VAL A 127 5.60 -5.28 2.40
C VAL A 127 5.69 -6.11 1.14
N GLY A 128 6.09 -7.38 1.28
CA GLY A 128 6.26 -8.30 0.16
C GLY A 128 4.95 -8.72 -0.50
N ASN A 129 5.06 -9.23 -1.73
CA ASN A 129 3.93 -9.73 -2.52
C ASN A 129 3.09 -10.75 -1.76
N GLY A 130 1.77 -10.70 -1.93
CA GLY A 130 0.86 -11.66 -1.36
C GLY A 130 0.72 -11.59 0.17
N ALA A 131 1.39 -10.67 0.87
CA ALA A 131 1.34 -10.59 2.33
C ALA A 131 -0.07 -10.23 2.83
N VAL A 132 -0.37 -10.62 4.08
CA VAL A 132 -1.62 -10.29 4.77
C VAL A 132 -1.30 -9.52 6.04
N ILE A 133 -1.83 -8.31 6.13
CA ILE A 133 -1.75 -7.45 7.30
C ILE A 133 -3.10 -7.52 8.03
N GLY A 134 -3.11 -8.06 9.24
CA GLY A 134 -4.31 -8.15 10.06
C GLY A 134 -4.88 -6.77 10.41
N SER A 135 -6.20 -6.71 10.65
CA SER A 135 -6.87 -5.48 11.08
C SER A 135 -6.25 -4.91 12.37
N ALA A 136 -6.19 -3.58 12.44
CA ALA A 136 -5.58 -2.82 13.54
C ALA A 136 -4.10 -3.16 13.84
N ALA A 137 -3.40 -3.87 12.95
CA ALA A 137 -1.98 -4.14 13.12
C ALA A 137 -1.15 -2.87 12.91
N VAL A 138 -0.09 -2.70 13.71
CA VAL A 138 0.91 -1.64 13.50
C VAL A 138 2.20 -2.27 13.03
N VAL A 139 2.46 -2.19 11.73
CA VAL A 139 3.62 -2.77 11.07
C VAL A 139 4.80 -1.82 11.22
N THR A 140 5.77 -2.22 12.05
CA THR A 140 6.96 -1.41 12.38
C THR A 140 8.25 -1.94 11.74
N LYS A 141 8.17 -3.02 10.97
CA LYS A 141 9.29 -3.69 10.30
C LYS A 141 8.81 -4.27 8.97
N ASP A 142 9.75 -4.56 8.08
CA ASP A 142 9.44 -5.19 6.79
C ASP A 142 8.71 -6.52 6.95
N VAL A 143 7.84 -6.81 6.00
CA VAL A 143 6.99 -8.01 5.96
C VAL A 143 7.39 -8.85 4.75
N GLU A 144 7.79 -10.09 5.00
CA GLU A 144 8.15 -11.04 3.95
C GLU A 144 6.96 -11.37 3.03
N PRO A 145 7.20 -11.69 1.74
CA PRO A 145 6.15 -12.15 0.84
C PRO A 145 5.32 -13.30 1.43
N TYR A 146 4.00 -13.26 1.20
CA TYR A 146 2.99 -14.24 1.65
C TYR A 146 2.93 -14.48 3.17
N SER A 147 3.66 -13.70 3.97
CA SER A 147 3.53 -13.74 5.42
C SER A 147 2.21 -13.14 5.87
N ILE A 148 1.69 -13.69 6.97
CA ILE A 148 0.54 -13.14 7.67
C ILE A 148 1.06 -12.50 8.96
N VAL A 149 0.82 -11.20 9.14
CA VAL A 149 1.24 -10.45 10.33
C VAL A 149 0.05 -9.79 11.01
N ALA A 150 0.07 -9.70 12.34
CA ALA A 150 -0.96 -8.99 13.12
C ALA A 150 -0.43 -8.49 14.47
N GLY A 151 -1.15 -7.56 15.10
CA GLY A 151 -0.86 -7.04 16.45
C GLY A 151 -0.16 -5.68 16.48
N VAL A 152 0.11 -5.19 17.69
CA VAL A 152 0.75 -3.89 17.96
C VAL A 152 1.91 -4.08 18.95
N ALA A 153 3.18 -4.07 18.53
CA ALA A 153 3.64 -4.09 17.13
C ALA A 153 3.30 -5.43 16.43
N ALA A 154 3.14 -5.38 15.10
CA ALA A 154 2.79 -6.53 14.29
C ALA A 154 3.88 -7.60 14.34
N LYS A 155 3.47 -8.86 14.46
CA LYS A 155 4.34 -10.04 14.43
C LYS A 155 3.84 -11.02 13.38
N LYS A 156 4.75 -11.78 12.79
CA LYS A 156 4.43 -12.92 11.92
C LYS A 156 3.66 -13.97 12.72
N ILE A 157 2.47 -14.31 12.24
CA ILE A 157 1.57 -15.32 12.84
C ILE A 157 1.35 -16.52 11.92
N GLY A 158 1.80 -16.45 10.66
CA GLY A 158 1.69 -17.56 9.72
C GLY A 158 2.20 -17.21 8.33
N MET A 159 2.04 -18.17 7.43
CA MET A 159 2.29 -18.06 5.98
C MET A 159 1.01 -18.44 5.24
N ARG A 160 0.71 -17.81 4.10
CA ARG A 160 -0.40 -18.23 3.24
C ARG A 160 -0.18 -19.63 2.65
N PHE A 161 1.05 -19.92 2.26
CA PHE A 161 1.45 -21.13 1.53
C PHE A 161 2.81 -21.64 2.00
N ASP A 162 3.20 -22.83 1.57
CA ASP A 162 4.57 -23.32 1.73
C ASP A 162 5.55 -22.62 0.76
N ASP A 163 6.84 -22.69 1.08
CA ASP A 163 7.90 -21.99 0.34
C ASP A 163 7.99 -22.43 -1.13
N ALA A 164 7.73 -23.71 -1.42
CA ALA A 164 7.80 -24.25 -2.77
C ALA A 164 6.69 -23.69 -3.66
N LEU A 165 5.47 -23.54 -3.12
CA LEU A 165 4.38 -22.91 -3.83
C LEU A 165 4.60 -21.40 -3.98
N ILE A 166 5.10 -20.73 -2.94
CA ILE A 166 5.45 -19.30 -2.99
C ILE A 166 6.43 -19.01 -4.12
N GLU A 167 7.51 -19.80 -4.21
CA GLU A 167 8.52 -19.63 -5.24
C GLU A 167 7.93 -19.73 -6.65
N ARG A 168 7.04 -20.71 -6.88
CA ARG A 168 6.38 -20.87 -8.18
C ARG A 168 5.43 -19.72 -8.50
N ILE A 169 4.66 -19.23 -7.51
CA ILE A 169 3.79 -18.06 -7.68
C ILE A 169 4.64 -16.83 -8.05
N GLU A 170 5.72 -16.55 -7.33
CA GLU A 170 6.61 -15.43 -7.62
C GLU A 170 7.20 -15.50 -9.02
N ARG A 171 7.64 -16.69 -9.46
CA ARG A 171 8.15 -16.88 -10.83
C ARG A 171 7.10 -16.64 -11.91
N SER A 172 5.83 -16.90 -11.63
CA SER A 172 4.75 -16.71 -12.61
C SER A 172 4.45 -15.23 -12.89
N GLN A 173 4.71 -14.35 -11.90
CA GLN A 173 4.39 -12.93 -11.91
C GLN A 173 3.01 -12.62 -12.51
N TRP A 174 2.00 -13.40 -12.13
CA TRP A 174 0.67 -13.34 -12.76
C TRP A 174 0.03 -11.94 -12.71
N TRP A 175 0.42 -11.11 -11.74
CA TRP A 175 -0.02 -9.71 -11.61
C TRP A 175 0.43 -8.81 -12.78
N HIS A 176 1.34 -9.27 -13.64
CA HIS A 176 1.72 -8.58 -14.88
C HIS A 176 0.93 -9.05 -16.11
N TRP A 177 0.06 -10.06 -15.98
CA TRP A 177 -0.77 -10.52 -17.09
C TRP A 177 -1.77 -9.43 -17.52
N ASP A 178 -2.05 -9.38 -18.83
CA ASP A 178 -3.01 -8.43 -19.37
C ASP A 178 -4.47 -8.79 -19.00
N HIS A 179 -5.37 -7.83 -19.17
CA HIS A 179 -6.79 -8.00 -18.83
C HIS A 179 -7.44 -9.17 -19.56
N ALA A 180 -7.09 -9.40 -20.84
CA ALA A 180 -7.63 -10.49 -21.64
C ALA A 180 -7.21 -11.86 -21.09
N THR A 181 -5.94 -11.98 -20.67
CA THR A 181 -5.40 -13.19 -20.05
C THR A 181 -6.06 -13.46 -18.70
N LEU A 182 -6.23 -12.42 -17.88
CA LEU A 182 -6.96 -12.54 -16.60
C LEU A 182 -8.40 -13.00 -16.83
N GLN A 183 -9.10 -12.40 -17.79
CA GLN A 183 -10.48 -12.77 -18.14
C GLN A 183 -10.57 -14.23 -18.60
N ALA A 184 -9.68 -14.67 -19.49
CA ALA A 184 -9.67 -16.03 -20.01
C ALA A 184 -9.35 -17.09 -18.94
N ARG A 185 -8.59 -16.71 -17.90
CA ARG A 185 -8.11 -17.63 -16.85
C ARG A 185 -8.84 -17.48 -15.51
N LEU A 186 -9.85 -16.60 -15.43
CA LEU A 186 -10.56 -16.29 -14.18
C LEU A 186 -11.10 -17.54 -13.45
N ALA A 187 -11.65 -18.50 -14.19
CA ALA A 187 -12.17 -19.74 -13.61
C ALA A 187 -11.08 -20.58 -12.93
N ASP A 188 -9.83 -20.50 -13.41
CA ASP A 188 -8.71 -21.24 -12.84
C ASP A 188 -8.20 -20.58 -11.56
N PHE A 189 -8.21 -19.25 -11.44
CA PHE A 189 -7.86 -18.52 -10.20
C PHE A 189 -8.72 -18.89 -8.99
N ARG A 190 -9.94 -19.41 -9.21
CA ARG A 190 -10.88 -19.79 -8.14
C ARG A 190 -10.54 -21.12 -7.47
N ASP A 191 -9.55 -21.84 -7.98
CA ASP A 191 -9.08 -23.11 -7.41
C ASP A 191 -7.54 -23.14 -7.45
N ILE A 192 -6.92 -23.19 -6.27
CA ILE A 192 -5.47 -23.15 -6.12
C ILE A 192 -4.76 -24.30 -6.85
N ASN A 193 -5.33 -25.51 -6.83
CA ASN A 193 -4.73 -26.68 -7.46
C ASN A 193 -4.82 -26.58 -8.98
N ARG A 194 -5.97 -26.14 -9.48
CA ARG A 194 -6.20 -25.94 -10.91
C ARG A 194 -5.30 -24.83 -11.47
N PHE A 195 -5.14 -23.73 -10.75
CA PHE A 195 -4.22 -22.66 -11.14
C PHE A 195 -2.77 -23.14 -11.12
N ALA A 196 -2.37 -23.77 -10.02
CA ALA A 196 -1.00 -24.25 -9.83
C ALA A 196 -0.61 -25.31 -10.86
N GLN A 197 -1.51 -26.20 -11.25
CA GLN A 197 -1.21 -27.21 -12.26
C GLN A 197 -0.97 -26.61 -13.66
N LYS A 198 -1.62 -25.49 -13.98
CA LYS A 198 -1.59 -24.91 -15.33
C LYS A 198 -0.54 -23.83 -15.53
N TYR A 199 -0.21 -23.08 -14.47
CA TYR A 199 0.50 -21.80 -14.61
C TYR A 199 1.71 -21.61 -13.69
N LEU A 200 1.93 -22.53 -12.74
CA LEU A 200 3.02 -22.50 -11.76
C LEU A 200 3.94 -23.69 -11.97
#